data_AF-A0A2I2KQW2-F1
#
_entry.id   AF-A0A2I2KQW2-F1
#
_cell.length_a   1.000
_cell.length_b   1.000
_cell.length_c   1.000
_cell.angle_alpha   90.00
_cell.angle_beta   90.00
_cell.angle_gamma   90.00
#
_symmetry.space_group_name_H-M   'P 1'
#
loop_
_entity.id
_entity.type
_entity.pdbx_description
1 polymer ?
#
loop_
_entity_poly.entity_id
_entity_poly.type
_entity_poly.pdbx_seq_one_letter_code
_entity_poly.pdbx_strand_id
1 'polypeptide(L)'
;MAEVDRTRYLLSDADNEEIFRAAIVPREYGGRPAQATPVVVFVAGQTGAGKTNTSLMARRALDQRGGAISIDLDVLKPYHPRYPALMAADDTTAGAYTSIDGRRWMEKAQEWAINERVDVIMESAMRLPDEFEQPARRFAAGGYRVEVLFLAVPAAWSRLGVLDRYWQQVATHGHGRPIDPAVHDASYAGIQREAQAIDAGTVPVDVTSVVLRGNAVIYHNSRQPDGSWREPPRAAEVVHTERTRLWTPQETARFTTAARQLHAHARTQDEREAVGAVVDLARPHLAHPWTSSTAPTADLLAEPGQTGRRLAEIRDRLASSPPPAQPVPNPDPLQSRPAHPDPAPDTGPDHNPEFGPR
;
A
#
# COMPACT_ATOMS: atom_id res chain seq x y z
N MET A 1 -2.04 27.03 -0.50
CA MET A 1 -2.89 27.09 -1.72
C MET A 1 -4.04 28.03 -1.44
N ALA A 2 -4.39 28.94 -2.35
CA ALA A 2 -5.58 29.75 -2.20
C ALA A 2 -6.81 28.85 -2.01
N GLU A 3 -7.73 29.24 -1.13
CA GLU A 3 -8.96 28.49 -0.90
C GLU A 3 -9.78 28.48 -2.19
N VAL A 4 -9.89 27.30 -2.81
CA VAL A 4 -10.65 27.14 -4.05
C VAL A 4 -12.13 27.17 -3.71
N ASP A 5 -12.85 28.18 -4.19
CA ASP A 5 -14.32 28.19 -4.17
C ASP A 5 -14.84 27.08 -5.08
N ARG A 6 -15.26 25.97 -4.46
CA ARG A 6 -15.76 24.77 -5.14
C ARG A 6 -17.13 24.99 -5.79
N THR A 7 -17.82 26.08 -5.49
CA THR A 7 -19.15 26.38 -6.05
C THR A 7 -19.09 27.19 -7.33
N ARG A 8 -17.93 27.76 -7.66
CA ARG A 8 -17.73 28.67 -8.80
C ARG A 8 -18.22 28.15 -10.15
N TYR A 9 -18.11 26.84 -10.39
CA TYR A 9 -18.51 26.20 -11.65
C TYR A 9 -19.61 25.16 -11.45
N LEU A 10 -20.28 25.18 -10.30
CA LEU A 10 -21.33 24.23 -9.96
C LEU A 10 -22.45 24.25 -11.02
N LEU A 11 -22.84 23.07 -11.50
CA LEU A 11 -23.94 22.95 -12.44
C LEU A 11 -25.29 23.24 -11.78
N SER A 12 -26.26 23.66 -12.59
CA SER A 12 -27.65 23.63 -12.16
C SER A 12 -28.09 22.19 -11.91
N ASP A 13 -29.11 21.99 -11.05
CA ASP A 13 -29.62 20.64 -10.79
C ASP A 13 -30.17 19.98 -12.06
N ALA A 14 -30.74 20.77 -12.99
CA ALA A 14 -31.23 20.29 -14.28
C ALA A 14 -30.08 19.82 -15.20
N ASP A 15 -29.01 20.61 -15.33
CA ASP A 15 -27.85 20.23 -16.16
C ASP A 15 -27.13 19.00 -15.57
N ASN A 16 -26.98 18.96 -14.24
CA ASN A 16 -26.37 17.81 -13.56
C ASN A 16 -27.18 16.53 -13.83
N GLU A 17 -28.51 16.60 -13.73
CA GLU A 17 -29.41 15.48 -13.99
C GLU A 17 -29.41 15.05 -15.46
N GLU A 18 -29.44 16.01 -16.40
CA GLU A 18 -29.40 15.73 -17.83
C GLU A 18 -28.11 15.00 -18.21
N ILE A 19 -26.95 15.49 -17.77
CA ILE A 19 -25.66 14.85 -18.03
C ILE A 19 -25.62 13.43 -17.44
N PHE A 20 -26.17 13.24 -16.24
CA PHE A 20 -26.25 11.92 -15.62
C PHE A 20 -27.02 10.93 -16.51
N ARG A 21 -28.23 11.30 -16.94
CA ARG A 21 -29.11 10.41 -17.71
C ARG A 21 -28.66 10.23 -19.16
N ALA A 22 -28.25 11.31 -19.82
CA ALA A 22 -27.98 11.31 -21.25
C ALA A 22 -26.55 10.89 -21.60
N ALA A 23 -25.58 11.10 -20.71
CA ALA A 23 -24.17 10.81 -20.98
C ALA A 23 -23.58 9.72 -20.08
N ILE A 24 -23.73 9.85 -18.75
CA ILE A 24 -23.06 8.95 -17.79
C ILE A 24 -23.67 7.55 -17.83
N VAL A 25 -25.00 7.42 -17.65
CA VAL A 25 -25.67 6.12 -17.59
C VAL A 25 -25.44 5.27 -18.86
N PRO A 26 -25.66 5.78 -20.09
CA PRO A 26 -25.48 4.96 -21.29
C PRO A 26 -24.03 4.52 -21.52
N ARG A 27 -23.06 5.34 -21.11
CA ARG A 27 -21.64 5.10 -21.37
C ARG A 27 -20.96 4.25 -20.32
N GLU A 28 -21.24 4.49 -19.04
CA GLU A 28 -20.54 3.83 -17.94
C GLU A 28 -21.29 2.60 -17.40
N TYR A 29 -22.63 2.61 -17.47
CA TYR A 29 -23.46 1.68 -16.69
C TYR A 29 -24.35 0.75 -17.51
N GLY A 30 -24.53 1.04 -18.80
CA GLY A 30 -25.36 0.25 -19.70
C GLY A 30 -24.91 -1.22 -19.86
N GLY A 31 -25.88 -2.11 -20.13
CA GLY A 31 -25.62 -3.48 -20.55
C GLY A 31 -25.18 -4.45 -19.43
N ARG A 32 -25.44 -4.11 -18.16
CA ARG A 32 -25.24 -5.03 -17.03
C ARG A 32 -26.53 -5.76 -16.67
N PRO A 33 -26.50 -7.09 -16.41
CA PRO A 33 -27.69 -7.83 -16.05
C PRO A 33 -28.10 -7.55 -14.61
N ALA A 34 -29.40 -7.42 -14.38
CA ALA A 34 -29.98 -7.39 -13.05
C ALA A 34 -29.71 -8.70 -12.31
N GLN A 35 -29.45 -8.60 -11.00
CA GLN A 35 -29.14 -9.72 -10.13
C GLN A 35 -30.29 -9.98 -9.16
N ALA A 36 -30.59 -11.26 -8.91
CA ALA A 36 -31.55 -11.64 -7.88
C ALA A 36 -31.05 -11.21 -6.49
N THR A 37 -29.76 -11.44 -6.23
CA THR A 37 -29.05 -11.04 -5.00
C THR A 37 -27.85 -10.18 -5.39
N PRO A 38 -28.03 -8.86 -5.58
CA PRO A 38 -26.97 -7.97 -6.02
C PRO A 38 -25.93 -7.76 -4.92
N VAL A 39 -24.69 -7.51 -5.33
CA VAL A 39 -23.53 -7.34 -4.47
C VAL A 39 -22.89 -5.99 -4.72
N VAL A 40 -22.50 -5.30 -3.64
CA VAL A 40 -21.56 -4.18 -3.73
C VAL A 40 -20.26 -4.57 -3.06
N VAL A 41 -19.14 -4.38 -3.76
CA VAL A 41 -17.80 -4.62 -3.24
C VAL A 41 -17.08 -3.28 -3.06
N PHE A 42 -16.81 -2.91 -1.81
CA PHE A 42 -15.95 -1.79 -1.47
C PHE A 42 -14.50 -2.25 -1.41
N VAL A 43 -13.64 -1.65 -2.23
CA VAL A 43 -12.19 -1.86 -2.18
C VAL A 43 -11.57 -0.71 -1.40
N ALA A 44 -11.19 -1.01 -0.16
CA ALA A 44 -10.79 -0.02 0.83
C ALA A 44 -9.26 0.01 1.00
N GLY A 45 -8.65 1.17 0.80
CA GLY A 45 -7.20 1.29 0.88
C GLY A 45 -6.75 2.74 0.76
N GLN A 46 -5.71 3.12 1.51
CA GLN A 46 -5.19 4.47 1.44
C GLN A 46 -4.58 4.71 0.05
N THR A 47 -4.41 5.97 -0.34
CA THR A 47 -3.77 6.28 -1.62
C THR A 47 -2.37 5.66 -1.67
N GLY A 48 -2.03 5.00 -2.78
CA GLY A 48 -0.77 4.26 -2.93
C GLY A 48 -0.78 2.83 -2.38
N ALA A 49 -1.86 2.37 -1.73
CA ALA A 49 -1.97 0.98 -1.26
C ALA A 49 -2.09 -0.07 -2.41
N GLY A 50 -2.46 0.37 -3.61
CA GLY A 50 -2.60 -0.50 -4.78
C GLY A 50 -4.01 -1.06 -5.01
N LYS A 51 -5.05 -0.30 -4.62
CA LYS A 51 -6.47 -0.67 -4.78
C LYS A 51 -6.81 -1.20 -6.17
N THR A 52 -6.28 -0.58 -7.23
CA THR A 52 -6.54 -0.96 -8.62
C THR A 52 -6.38 -2.46 -8.90
N ASN A 53 -5.33 -3.11 -8.37
CA ASN A 53 -5.15 -4.55 -8.59
C ASN A 53 -6.20 -5.39 -7.85
N THR A 54 -6.63 -4.95 -6.67
CA THR A 54 -7.70 -5.59 -5.90
C THR A 54 -9.06 -5.35 -6.55
N SER A 55 -9.32 -4.16 -7.09
CA SER A 55 -10.52 -3.83 -7.86
C SER A 55 -10.62 -4.68 -9.13
N LEU A 56 -9.51 -4.91 -9.83
CA LEU A 56 -9.47 -5.81 -10.99
C LEU A 56 -9.74 -7.27 -10.59
N MET A 57 -9.24 -7.73 -9.44
CA MET A 57 -9.58 -9.05 -8.91
C MET A 57 -11.08 -9.16 -8.59
N ALA A 58 -11.64 -8.18 -7.88
CA ALA A 58 -13.07 -8.13 -7.58
C ALA A 58 -13.91 -8.11 -8.86
N ARG A 59 -13.50 -7.33 -9.87
CA ARG A 59 -14.16 -7.27 -11.16
C ARG A 59 -14.19 -8.62 -11.86
N ARG A 60 -13.06 -9.33 -11.90
CA ARG A 60 -12.98 -10.67 -12.49
C ARG A 60 -13.89 -11.68 -11.80
N ALA A 61 -14.11 -11.54 -10.50
CA ALA A 61 -15.06 -12.38 -9.78
C ALA A 61 -16.52 -12.04 -10.18
N LEU A 62 -16.86 -10.75 -10.27
CA LEU A 62 -18.19 -10.31 -10.68
C LEU A 62 -18.47 -10.52 -12.18
N ASP A 63 -17.44 -10.64 -13.02
CA ASP A 63 -17.58 -11.03 -14.44
C ASP A 63 -18.24 -12.39 -14.61
N GLN A 64 -18.00 -13.31 -13.67
CA GLN A 64 -18.63 -14.63 -13.66
C GLN A 64 -20.14 -14.56 -13.39
N ARG A 65 -20.64 -13.40 -12.93
CA ARG A 65 -22.05 -13.10 -12.66
C ARG A 65 -22.68 -12.22 -13.74
N GLY A 66 -21.98 -11.96 -14.85
CA GLY A 66 -22.42 -11.06 -15.92
C GLY A 66 -21.86 -9.63 -15.82
N GLY A 67 -21.00 -9.38 -14.83
CA GLY A 67 -20.25 -8.14 -14.69
C GLY A 67 -20.88 -7.14 -13.71
N ALA A 68 -20.07 -6.17 -13.31
CA ALA A 68 -20.44 -5.08 -12.41
C ALA A 68 -20.22 -3.71 -13.07
N ILE A 69 -20.85 -2.69 -12.51
CA ILE A 69 -20.47 -1.29 -12.77
C ILE A 69 -19.39 -0.86 -11.76
N SER A 70 -18.56 0.11 -12.15
CA SER A 70 -17.64 0.79 -11.23
C SER A 70 -18.17 2.20 -10.99
N ILE A 71 -18.33 2.60 -9.72
CA ILE A 71 -18.68 3.98 -9.37
C ILE A 71 -17.41 4.65 -8.82
N ASP A 72 -16.84 5.56 -9.61
CA ASP A 72 -15.59 6.25 -9.31
C ASP A 72 -15.69 7.74 -9.65
N LEU A 73 -15.36 8.59 -8.67
CA LEU A 73 -15.36 10.03 -8.82
C LEU A 73 -14.43 10.52 -9.94
N ASP A 74 -13.26 9.90 -10.11
CA ASP A 74 -12.29 10.32 -11.11
C ASP A 74 -12.71 9.93 -12.54
N VAL A 75 -13.62 8.95 -12.69
CA VAL A 75 -14.30 8.64 -13.97
C VAL A 75 -15.43 9.63 -14.24
N LEU A 76 -16.09 10.14 -13.20
CA LEU A 76 -17.27 11.01 -13.33
C LEU A 76 -16.93 12.49 -13.55
N LYS A 77 -15.86 13.02 -12.94
CA LYS A 77 -15.45 14.43 -13.12
C LYS A 77 -15.27 14.86 -14.59
N PRO A 78 -14.68 14.03 -15.48
CA PRO A 78 -14.56 14.37 -16.90
C PRO A 78 -15.86 14.67 -17.63
N TYR A 79 -17.02 14.25 -17.11
CA TYR A 79 -18.33 14.58 -17.68
C TYR A 79 -18.75 16.04 -17.43
N HIS A 80 -18.08 16.75 -16.52
CA HIS A 80 -18.36 18.15 -16.29
C HIS A 80 -17.96 18.99 -17.53
N PRO A 81 -18.85 19.81 -18.11
CA PRO A 81 -18.59 20.52 -19.37
C PRO A 81 -17.35 21.42 -19.37
N ARG A 82 -16.99 21.94 -18.19
CA ARG A 82 -15.78 22.77 -17.99
C ARG A 82 -14.51 21.97 -17.71
N TYR A 83 -14.57 20.65 -17.50
CA TYR A 83 -13.42 19.86 -17.06
C TYR A 83 -12.19 20.00 -17.99
N PRO A 84 -12.31 19.92 -19.34
CA PRO A 84 -11.16 20.10 -20.22
C PRO A 84 -10.50 21.48 -20.08
N ALA A 85 -11.30 22.54 -19.99
CA ALA A 85 -10.80 23.90 -19.84
C ALA A 85 -10.16 24.13 -18.46
N LEU A 86 -10.72 23.55 -17.41
CA LEU A 86 -10.17 23.62 -16.05
C LEU A 86 -8.83 22.87 -15.97
N MET A 87 -8.75 21.68 -16.55
CA MET A 87 -7.51 20.91 -16.62
C MET A 87 -6.40 21.65 -17.39
N ALA A 88 -6.76 22.34 -18.48
CA ALA A 88 -5.79 23.13 -19.25
C ALA A 88 -5.33 24.41 -18.51
N ALA A 89 -6.18 24.98 -17.67
CA ALA A 89 -5.87 26.18 -16.90
C ALA A 89 -4.99 25.87 -15.68
N ASP A 90 -5.38 24.88 -14.88
CA ASP A 90 -4.67 24.43 -13.69
C ASP A 90 -5.20 23.04 -13.27
N ASP A 91 -4.43 22.00 -13.59
CA ASP A 91 -4.75 20.61 -13.28
C ASP A 91 -4.84 20.33 -11.76
N THR A 92 -4.17 21.13 -10.94
CA THR A 92 -4.16 20.98 -9.48
C THR A 92 -5.48 21.41 -8.84
N THR A 93 -6.24 22.31 -9.47
CA THR A 93 -7.52 22.84 -8.95
C THR A 93 -8.75 22.33 -9.69
N ALA A 94 -8.61 21.82 -10.93
CA ALA A 94 -9.71 21.27 -11.72
C ALA A 94 -10.55 20.21 -10.98
N GLY A 95 -9.89 19.32 -10.23
CA GLY A 95 -10.56 18.29 -9.44
C GLY A 95 -11.37 18.85 -8.27
N ALA A 96 -11.00 20.01 -7.72
CA ALA A 96 -11.75 20.67 -6.65
C ALA A 96 -13.01 21.33 -7.20
N TYR A 97 -12.89 22.04 -8.33
CA TYR A 97 -14.01 22.71 -9.01
C TYR A 97 -15.11 21.76 -9.49
N THR A 98 -14.76 20.52 -9.84
CA THR A 98 -15.72 19.52 -10.36
C THR A 98 -16.17 18.50 -9.31
N SER A 99 -15.68 18.63 -8.07
CA SER A 99 -15.89 17.63 -7.02
C SER A 99 -17.33 17.53 -6.53
N ILE A 100 -18.08 18.64 -6.50
CA ILE A 100 -19.46 18.66 -6.00
C ILE A 100 -20.37 17.91 -6.98
N ASP A 101 -20.34 18.28 -8.27
CA ASP A 101 -21.12 17.60 -9.31
C ASP A 101 -20.74 16.12 -9.45
N GLY A 102 -19.45 15.80 -9.38
CA GLY A 102 -18.98 14.43 -9.38
C GLY A 102 -19.55 13.58 -8.22
N ARG A 103 -19.64 14.14 -7.00
CA ARG A 103 -20.25 13.46 -5.85
C ARG A 103 -21.76 13.30 -6.01
N ARG A 104 -22.45 14.31 -6.55
CA ARG A 104 -23.89 14.21 -6.91
C ARG A 104 -24.12 13.07 -7.90
N TRP A 105 -23.26 12.93 -8.92
CA TRP A 105 -23.34 11.81 -9.84
C TRP A 105 -23.01 10.46 -9.21
N MET A 106 -22.08 10.39 -8.26
CA MET A 106 -21.84 9.15 -7.51
C MET A 106 -23.07 8.70 -6.71
N GLU A 107 -23.78 9.62 -6.07
CA GLU A 107 -25.01 9.30 -5.32
C GLU A 107 -26.11 8.83 -6.28
N LYS A 108 -26.32 9.54 -7.39
CA LYS A 108 -27.27 9.13 -8.45
C LYS A 108 -26.91 7.76 -9.04
N ALA A 109 -25.63 7.47 -9.24
CA ALA A 109 -25.15 6.17 -9.73
C ALA A 109 -25.45 5.04 -8.73
N GLN A 110 -25.35 5.29 -7.43
CA GLN A 110 -25.72 4.32 -6.40
C GLN A 110 -27.23 4.06 -6.42
N GLU A 111 -28.06 5.11 -6.49
CA GLU A 111 -29.52 4.97 -6.59
C GLU A 111 -29.94 4.24 -7.86
N TRP A 112 -29.34 4.60 -9.00
CA TRP A 112 -29.56 3.91 -10.27
C TRP A 112 -29.19 2.42 -10.16
N ALA A 113 -28.02 2.11 -9.59
CA ALA A 113 -27.58 0.73 -9.43
C ALA A 113 -28.56 -0.09 -8.58
N ILE A 114 -29.02 0.48 -7.47
CA ILE A 114 -29.99 -0.14 -6.57
C ILE A 114 -31.31 -0.44 -7.29
N ASN A 115 -31.81 0.51 -8.09
CA ASN A 115 -33.04 0.33 -8.86
C ASN A 115 -32.90 -0.74 -9.96
N GLU A 116 -31.76 -0.77 -10.64
CA GLU A 116 -31.47 -1.75 -11.70
C GLU A 116 -30.96 -3.10 -11.17
N ARG A 117 -30.71 -3.18 -9.85
CA ARG A 117 -30.19 -4.38 -9.15
C ARG A 117 -28.90 -4.95 -9.77
N VAL A 118 -27.99 -4.09 -10.21
CA VAL A 118 -26.72 -4.52 -10.80
C VAL A 118 -25.63 -4.65 -9.74
N ASP A 119 -24.66 -5.54 -9.94
CA ASP A 119 -23.49 -5.63 -9.08
C ASP A 119 -22.61 -4.37 -9.22
N VAL A 120 -21.97 -3.96 -8.12
CA VAL A 120 -21.23 -2.68 -8.03
C VAL A 120 -19.84 -2.90 -7.43
N ILE A 121 -18.83 -2.19 -7.95
CA ILE A 121 -17.52 -2.02 -7.31
C ILE A 121 -17.31 -0.54 -7.01
N MET A 122 -16.86 -0.25 -5.79
CA MET A 122 -16.50 1.11 -5.37
C MET A 122 -15.12 1.10 -4.71
N GLU A 123 -14.19 1.89 -5.23
CA GLU A 123 -12.95 2.17 -4.51
C GLU A 123 -13.20 3.23 -3.45
N SER A 124 -12.70 3.00 -2.23
CA SER A 124 -12.84 3.94 -1.13
C SER A 124 -11.52 4.21 -0.43
N ALA A 125 -11.25 5.47 -0.16
CA ALA A 125 -10.18 5.90 0.74
C ALA A 125 -10.63 5.96 2.21
N MET A 126 -11.95 5.86 2.46
CA MET A 126 -12.57 5.84 3.79
C MET A 126 -12.21 7.04 4.68
N ARG A 127 -11.90 8.18 4.06
CA ARG A 127 -11.52 9.40 4.78
C ARG A 127 -12.72 10.10 5.39
N LEU A 128 -13.85 10.08 4.68
CA LEU A 128 -15.09 10.74 5.06
C LEU A 128 -16.25 9.73 5.05
N PRO A 129 -17.30 9.96 5.86
CA PRO A 129 -18.45 9.04 5.90
C PRO A 129 -19.16 8.84 4.56
N ASP A 130 -19.15 9.85 3.68
CA ASP A 130 -19.74 9.79 2.34
C ASP A 130 -18.94 8.90 1.36
N GLU A 131 -17.69 8.56 1.69
CA GLU A 131 -16.84 7.67 0.89
C GLU A 131 -17.13 6.18 1.18
N PHE A 132 -17.80 5.83 2.28
CA PHE A 132 -18.07 4.43 2.63
C PHE A 132 -19.34 4.21 3.46
N GLU A 133 -19.43 4.74 4.69
CA GLU A 133 -20.53 4.42 5.61
C GLU A 133 -21.91 4.73 5.02
N GLN A 134 -22.06 5.90 4.38
CA GLN A 134 -23.33 6.29 3.78
C GLN A 134 -23.68 5.42 2.56
N PRO A 135 -22.79 5.21 1.57
CA PRO A 135 -22.99 4.22 0.52
C PRO A 135 -23.34 2.82 1.04
N ALA A 136 -22.61 2.30 2.04
CA ALA A 136 -22.84 0.97 2.59
C ALA A 136 -24.26 0.83 3.17
N ARG A 137 -24.73 1.83 3.94
CA ARG A 137 -26.11 1.89 4.43
C ARG A 137 -27.14 1.96 3.30
N ARG A 138 -26.87 2.76 2.27
CA ARG A 138 -27.76 2.91 1.11
C ARG A 138 -27.93 1.57 0.36
N PHE A 139 -26.83 0.88 0.08
CA PHE A 139 -26.87 -0.44 -0.57
C PHE A 139 -27.52 -1.50 0.31
N ALA A 140 -27.19 -1.55 1.60
CA ALA A 140 -27.82 -2.48 2.54
C ALA A 140 -29.36 -2.28 2.59
N ALA A 141 -29.82 -1.03 2.64
CA ALA A 141 -31.25 -0.71 2.58
C ALA A 141 -31.89 -1.08 1.23
N GLY A 142 -31.11 -1.07 0.14
CA GLY A 142 -31.50 -1.57 -1.18
C GLY A 142 -31.50 -3.11 -1.31
N GLY A 143 -31.22 -3.84 -0.23
CA GLY A 143 -31.20 -5.31 -0.23
C GLY A 143 -29.97 -5.91 -0.92
N TYR A 144 -28.85 -5.18 -0.95
CA TYR A 144 -27.57 -5.69 -1.44
C TYR A 144 -26.86 -6.50 -0.37
N ARG A 145 -26.10 -7.52 -0.82
CA ARG A 145 -25.01 -8.06 -0.01
C ARG A 145 -23.83 -7.08 -0.06
N VAL A 146 -23.46 -6.51 1.08
CA VAL A 146 -22.40 -5.52 1.21
C VAL A 146 -21.09 -6.21 1.58
N GLU A 147 -20.08 -6.11 0.71
CA GLU A 147 -18.75 -6.67 0.91
C GLU A 147 -17.68 -5.59 1.00
N VAL A 148 -16.69 -5.81 1.87
CA VAL A 148 -15.52 -4.91 2.02
C VAL A 148 -14.23 -5.69 1.91
N LEU A 149 -13.33 -5.22 1.04
CA LEU A 149 -11.96 -5.70 0.89
C LEU A 149 -10.99 -4.63 1.40
N PHE A 150 -10.47 -4.82 2.61
CA PHE A 150 -9.47 -3.94 3.21
C PHE A 150 -8.07 -4.29 2.73
N LEU A 151 -7.37 -3.34 2.10
CA LEU A 151 -5.94 -3.45 1.82
C LEU A 151 -5.14 -3.10 3.08
N ALA A 152 -4.56 -4.10 3.72
CA ALA A 152 -3.64 -3.92 4.84
C ALA A 152 -2.22 -3.69 4.31
N VAL A 153 -1.92 -2.42 4.02
CA VAL A 153 -0.59 -2.00 3.53
C VAL A 153 0.05 -1.05 4.54
N PRO A 154 1.30 -1.30 4.99
CA PRO A 154 2.04 -0.37 5.85
C PRO A 154 2.16 1.02 5.24
N ALA A 155 2.11 2.05 6.09
CA ALA A 155 2.12 3.44 5.63
C ALA A 155 3.35 3.78 4.77
N ALA A 156 4.54 3.28 5.14
CA ALA A 156 5.76 3.49 4.35
C ALA A 156 5.65 2.96 2.91
N TRP A 157 5.04 1.79 2.70
CA TRP A 157 4.86 1.21 1.37
C TRP A 157 3.87 2.00 0.51
N SER A 158 2.76 2.46 1.10
CA SER A 158 1.78 3.27 0.35
C SER A 158 2.32 4.66 0.05
N ARG A 159 3.06 5.27 0.99
CA ARG A 159 3.74 6.55 0.78
C ARG A 159 4.78 6.51 -0.32
N LEU A 160 5.62 5.46 -0.34
CA LEU A 160 6.59 5.27 -1.40
C LEU A 160 5.91 5.15 -2.77
N GLY A 161 4.79 4.42 -2.83
CA GLY A 161 3.99 4.29 -4.06
C GLY A 161 3.33 5.60 -4.51
N VAL A 162 2.96 6.49 -3.58
CA VAL A 162 2.45 7.83 -3.92
C VAL A 162 3.53 8.67 -4.60
N LEU A 163 4.75 8.67 -4.06
CA LEU A 163 5.88 9.41 -4.63
C LEU A 163 6.26 8.86 -6.01
N ASP A 164 6.43 7.54 -6.12
CA ASP A 164 6.76 6.87 -7.38
C ASP A 164 5.73 7.16 -8.48
N ARG A 165 4.43 7.01 -8.18
CA ARG A 165 3.35 7.34 -9.12
C ARG A 165 3.41 8.81 -9.57
N TYR A 166 3.60 9.73 -8.65
CA TYR A 166 3.66 11.15 -8.98
C TYR A 166 4.85 11.47 -9.90
N TRP A 167 6.04 10.96 -9.58
CA TRP A 167 7.23 11.23 -10.38
C TRP A 167 7.20 10.55 -11.74
N GLN A 168 6.63 9.34 -11.85
CA GLN A 168 6.37 8.70 -13.14
C GLN A 168 5.41 9.54 -14.00
N GLN A 169 4.33 10.07 -13.42
CA GLN A 169 3.42 10.95 -14.14
C GLN A 169 4.14 12.19 -14.69
N VAL A 170 4.95 12.85 -13.86
CA VAL A 170 5.72 14.03 -14.27
C VAL A 170 6.76 13.66 -15.34
N ALA A 171 7.43 12.51 -15.23
CA ALA A 171 8.40 12.07 -16.21
C ALA A 171 7.75 11.74 -17.58
N THR A 172 6.56 11.14 -17.59
CA THR A 172 5.86 10.73 -18.81
C THR A 172 5.06 11.87 -19.46
N HIS A 173 4.43 12.74 -18.68
CA HIS A 173 3.47 13.75 -19.17
C HIS A 173 3.93 15.19 -18.95
N GLY A 174 5.06 15.41 -18.28
CA GLY A 174 5.54 16.74 -17.87
C GLY A 174 4.83 17.32 -16.64
N HIS A 175 3.72 16.71 -16.20
CA HIS A 175 2.94 17.11 -15.03
C HIS A 175 2.37 15.87 -14.33
N GLY A 176 1.91 16.04 -13.09
CA GLY A 176 1.35 14.95 -12.29
C GLY A 176 0.54 15.49 -11.12
N ARG A 177 -0.29 14.64 -10.50
CA ARG A 177 -1.15 15.03 -9.39
C ARG A 177 -0.52 14.62 -8.06
N PRO A 178 0.17 15.54 -7.34
CA PRO A 178 0.69 15.23 -6.02
C PRO A 178 -0.47 14.95 -5.06
N ILE A 179 -0.21 14.12 -4.06
CA ILE A 179 -1.18 13.81 -3.01
C ILE A 179 -0.65 14.44 -1.74
N ASP A 180 -1.46 15.31 -1.14
CA ASP A 180 -1.19 15.90 0.16
C ASP A 180 -1.00 14.78 1.20
N PRO A 181 0.12 14.80 1.95
CA PRO A 181 0.31 13.88 3.05
C PRO A 181 -0.84 13.77 4.05
N ALA A 182 -1.50 14.87 4.38
CA ALA A 182 -2.64 14.83 5.29
C ALA A 182 -3.81 13.99 4.72
N VAL A 183 -3.99 13.98 3.39
CA VAL A 183 -5.03 13.16 2.74
C VAL A 183 -4.70 11.68 2.84
N HIS A 184 -3.42 11.30 2.67
CA HIS A 184 -2.99 9.92 2.88
C HIS A 184 -3.24 9.48 4.33
N ASP A 185 -2.83 10.28 5.31
CA ASP A 185 -2.91 9.90 6.73
C ASP A 185 -4.35 9.82 7.21
N ALA A 186 -5.20 10.75 6.78
CA ALA A 186 -6.63 10.70 7.07
C ALA A 186 -7.28 9.44 6.46
N SER A 187 -6.86 9.01 5.27
CA SER A 187 -7.33 7.75 4.66
C SER A 187 -6.81 6.52 5.41
N TYR A 188 -5.54 6.55 5.83
CA TYR A 188 -4.92 5.47 6.60
C TYR A 188 -5.64 5.24 7.94
N ALA A 189 -5.91 6.32 8.68
CA ALA A 189 -6.68 6.30 9.92
C ALA A 189 -8.16 5.92 9.67
N GLY A 190 -8.75 6.45 8.60
CA GLY A 190 -10.12 6.16 8.18
C GLY A 190 -10.39 4.67 8.00
N ILE A 191 -9.48 3.95 7.32
CA ILE A 191 -9.59 2.50 7.15
C ILE A 191 -9.65 1.75 8.48
N GLN A 192 -8.81 2.14 9.45
CA GLN A 192 -8.80 1.50 10.76
C GLN A 192 -10.12 1.76 11.51
N ARG A 193 -10.60 3.01 11.46
CA ARG A 193 -11.86 3.42 12.07
C ARG A 193 -13.05 2.66 11.47
N GLU A 194 -13.10 2.51 10.15
CA GLU A 194 -14.18 1.78 9.48
C GLU A 194 -14.14 0.27 9.77
N ALA A 195 -12.95 -0.34 9.81
CA ALA A 195 -12.82 -1.72 10.22
C ALA A 195 -13.35 -1.94 11.66
N GLN A 196 -13.06 -1.00 12.59
CA GLN A 196 -13.59 -1.03 13.95
C GLN A 196 -15.11 -0.87 13.99
N ALA A 197 -15.67 0.03 13.16
CA ALA A 197 -17.10 0.24 13.06
C ALA A 197 -17.85 -1.00 12.53
N ILE A 198 -17.26 -1.69 11.56
CA ILE A 198 -17.79 -2.97 11.04
C ILE A 198 -17.73 -4.06 12.12
N ASP A 199 -16.58 -4.20 12.80
CA ASP A 199 -16.42 -5.21 13.86
C ASP A 199 -17.39 -4.97 15.02
N ALA A 200 -17.66 -3.69 15.36
CA ALA A 200 -18.65 -3.29 16.35
C ALA A 200 -20.10 -3.39 15.87
N GLY A 201 -20.33 -3.69 14.59
CA GLY A 201 -21.67 -3.83 14.00
C GLY A 201 -22.42 -2.51 13.79
N THR A 202 -21.73 -1.36 13.82
CA THR A 202 -22.38 -0.04 13.62
C THR A 202 -22.59 0.30 12.14
N VAL A 203 -21.87 -0.36 11.23
CA VAL A 203 -21.99 -0.24 9.76
C VAL A 203 -22.48 -1.57 9.17
N PRO A 204 -23.51 -1.57 8.30
CA PRO A 204 -24.06 -2.79 7.73
C PRO A 204 -23.13 -3.35 6.64
N VAL A 205 -22.37 -4.38 7.01
CA VAL A 205 -21.49 -5.13 6.11
C VAL A 205 -21.73 -6.62 6.35
N ASP A 206 -21.90 -7.38 5.27
CA ASP A 206 -22.16 -8.81 5.31
C ASP A 206 -20.88 -9.63 5.21
N VAL A 207 -19.89 -9.15 4.47
CA VAL A 207 -18.60 -9.84 4.30
C VAL A 207 -17.43 -8.86 4.42
N THR A 208 -16.46 -9.25 5.22
CA THR A 208 -15.23 -8.49 5.42
C THR A 208 -14.04 -9.37 5.10
N SER A 209 -13.16 -8.90 4.21
CA SER A 209 -11.87 -9.53 3.95
C SER A 209 -10.74 -8.54 4.11
N VAL A 210 -9.59 -9.00 4.59
CA VAL A 210 -8.34 -8.21 4.62
C VAL A 210 -7.35 -8.86 3.67
N VAL A 211 -6.76 -8.05 2.78
CA VAL A 211 -5.86 -8.48 1.72
C VAL A 211 -4.55 -7.70 1.75
N LEU A 212 -3.47 -8.37 1.32
CA LEU A 212 -2.14 -7.78 1.15
C LEU A 212 -2.00 -7.08 -0.21
N ARG A 213 -0.92 -6.29 -0.36
CA ARG A 213 -0.49 -5.73 -1.64
C ARG A 213 -0.01 -6.87 -2.57
N GLY A 214 -0.95 -7.43 -3.34
CA GLY A 214 -0.77 -8.69 -4.08
C GLY A 214 -1.99 -9.61 -4.04
N ASN A 215 -3.07 -9.19 -3.37
CA ASN A 215 -4.35 -9.87 -3.28
C ASN A 215 -4.35 -11.18 -2.48
N ALA A 216 -3.29 -11.47 -1.72
CA ALA A 216 -3.32 -12.54 -0.74
C ALA A 216 -4.30 -12.19 0.40
N VAL A 217 -5.27 -13.06 0.66
CA VAL A 217 -6.27 -12.87 1.71
C VAL A 217 -5.70 -13.37 3.04
N ILE A 218 -5.63 -12.50 4.06
CA ILE A 218 -5.14 -12.84 5.40
C ILE A 218 -6.26 -12.92 6.44
N TYR A 219 -7.46 -12.46 6.09
CA TYR A 219 -8.66 -12.60 6.89
C TYR A 219 -9.89 -12.58 6.00
N HIS A 220 -10.90 -13.37 6.36
CA HIS A 220 -12.21 -13.39 5.74
C HIS A 220 -13.25 -13.79 6.79
N ASN A 221 -14.33 -13.03 6.87
CA ASN A 221 -15.47 -13.35 7.73
C ASN A 221 -16.76 -12.91 7.03
N SER A 222 -17.86 -13.61 7.35
CA SER A 222 -19.16 -13.38 6.75
C SER A 222 -20.28 -13.50 7.79
N ARG A 223 -21.36 -12.76 7.58
CA ARG A 223 -22.59 -12.92 8.34
C ARG A 223 -23.34 -14.17 7.91
N GLN A 224 -23.97 -14.79 8.88
CA GLN A 224 -24.91 -15.89 8.72
C GLN A 224 -26.32 -15.35 8.46
N PRO A 225 -27.27 -16.19 8.02
CA PRO A 225 -28.66 -15.76 7.78
C PRO A 225 -29.36 -15.16 9.01
N ASP A 226 -28.94 -15.50 10.22
CA ASP A 226 -29.43 -14.93 11.48
C ASP A 226 -28.81 -13.55 11.81
N GLY A 227 -27.94 -13.03 10.94
CA GLY A 227 -27.23 -11.76 11.10
C GLY A 227 -25.97 -11.85 11.96
N SER A 228 -25.70 -12.98 12.62
CA SER A 228 -24.48 -13.16 13.42
C SER A 228 -23.24 -13.33 12.53
N TRP A 229 -22.07 -12.94 13.03
CA TRP A 229 -20.81 -13.27 12.36
C TRP A 229 -20.50 -14.76 12.50
N ARG A 230 -19.95 -15.39 11.45
CA ARG A 230 -19.49 -16.78 11.49
C ARG A 230 -18.38 -17.00 12.52
N GLU A 231 -17.46 -16.04 12.61
CA GLU A 231 -16.40 -15.99 13.63
C GLU A 231 -16.46 -14.65 14.36
N PRO A 232 -15.93 -14.53 15.60
CA PRO A 232 -15.79 -13.22 16.23
C PRO A 232 -15.08 -12.22 15.29
N PRO A 233 -15.68 -11.04 15.04
CA PRO A 233 -15.13 -10.09 14.08
C PRO A 233 -13.82 -9.49 14.61
N ARG A 234 -12.78 -9.49 13.76
CA ARG A 234 -11.43 -9.01 14.09
C ARG A 234 -10.74 -8.32 12.92
N ALA A 235 -11.49 -7.76 11.98
CA ALA A 235 -10.91 -7.11 10.80
C ALA A 235 -9.99 -5.95 11.18
N ALA A 236 -10.37 -5.15 12.17
CA ALA A 236 -9.58 -4.02 12.67
C ALA A 236 -8.24 -4.47 13.28
N GLU A 237 -8.25 -5.56 14.04
CA GLU A 237 -7.04 -6.15 14.62
C GLU A 237 -6.10 -6.65 13.52
N VAL A 238 -6.62 -7.36 12.53
CA VAL A 238 -5.82 -7.91 11.41
C VAL A 238 -5.22 -6.79 10.57
N VAL A 239 -6.00 -5.76 10.24
CA VAL A 239 -5.51 -4.58 9.51
C VAL A 239 -4.40 -3.88 10.28
N HIS A 240 -4.60 -3.66 11.59
CA HIS A 240 -3.60 -3.02 12.43
C HIS A 240 -2.32 -3.84 12.52
N THR A 241 -2.44 -5.14 12.81
CA THR A 241 -1.31 -6.06 12.96
C THR A 241 -0.46 -6.12 11.70
N GLU A 242 -1.08 -6.29 10.53
CA GLU A 242 -0.32 -6.34 9.26
C GLU A 242 0.34 -5.00 8.93
N ARG A 243 -0.31 -3.89 9.28
CA ARG A 243 0.24 -2.54 9.08
C ARG A 243 1.44 -2.24 9.98
N THR A 244 1.53 -2.86 11.15
CA THR A 244 2.52 -2.50 12.18
C THR A 244 3.57 -3.57 12.44
N ARG A 245 3.37 -4.81 12.00
CA ARG A 245 4.34 -5.90 12.21
C ARG A 245 5.73 -5.58 11.67
N LEU A 246 6.70 -6.30 12.20
CA LEU A 246 8.03 -6.36 11.61
C LEU A 246 7.98 -7.03 10.24
N TRP A 247 8.79 -6.51 9.33
CA TRP A 247 9.02 -7.03 8.02
C TRP A 247 10.03 -8.17 8.07
N THR A 248 9.84 -9.11 7.16
CA THR A 248 10.84 -10.12 6.85
C THR A 248 12.10 -9.45 6.27
N PRO A 249 13.27 -10.13 6.32
CA PRO A 249 14.47 -9.65 5.64
C PRO A 249 14.25 -9.38 4.14
N GLN A 250 13.41 -10.20 3.49
CA GLN A 250 13.08 -10.04 2.07
C GLN A 250 12.22 -8.79 1.80
N GLU A 251 11.24 -8.50 2.65
CA GLU A 251 10.43 -7.27 2.56
C GLU A 251 11.28 -6.02 2.83
N THR A 252 12.16 -6.09 3.84
CA THR A 252 13.14 -5.03 4.14
C THR A 252 14.06 -4.74 2.95
N ALA A 253 14.61 -5.79 2.33
CA ALA A 253 15.46 -5.66 1.14
C ALA A 253 14.68 -5.04 -0.04
N ARG A 254 13.44 -5.48 -0.28
CA ARG A 254 12.59 -4.93 -1.34
C ARG A 254 12.29 -3.45 -1.11
N PHE A 255 11.93 -3.07 0.12
CA PHE A 255 11.63 -1.68 0.46
C PHE A 255 12.87 -0.79 0.29
N THR A 256 14.00 -1.19 0.87
CA THR A 256 15.23 -0.40 0.81
C THR A 256 15.74 -0.23 -0.62
N THR A 257 15.67 -1.26 -1.46
CA THR A 257 15.99 -1.15 -2.89
C THR A 257 15.06 -0.17 -3.60
N ALA A 258 13.75 -0.27 -3.39
CA ALA A 258 12.78 0.63 -4.00
C ALA A 258 12.97 2.09 -3.54
N ALA A 259 13.24 2.30 -2.24
CA ALA A 259 13.51 3.62 -1.69
C ALA A 259 14.80 4.23 -2.23
N ARG A 260 15.89 3.45 -2.36
CA ARG A 260 17.14 3.91 -3.01
C ARG A 260 16.93 4.28 -4.46
N GLN A 261 16.26 3.41 -5.22
CA GLN A 261 15.94 3.69 -6.61
C GLN A 261 15.16 4.99 -6.72
N LEU A 262 14.11 5.16 -5.92
CA LEU A 262 13.30 6.37 -5.95
C LEU A 262 14.14 7.59 -5.57
N HIS A 263 14.90 7.53 -4.48
CA HIS A 263 15.81 8.62 -4.06
C HIS A 263 16.82 9.01 -5.16
N ALA A 264 17.36 8.05 -5.92
CA ALA A 264 18.27 8.32 -7.03
C ALA A 264 17.60 9.08 -8.19
N HIS A 265 16.29 8.92 -8.37
CA HIS A 265 15.50 9.65 -9.37
C HIS A 265 14.99 11.01 -8.87
N ALA A 266 15.20 11.35 -7.59
CA ALA A 266 14.80 12.64 -7.04
C ALA A 266 15.59 13.80 -7.69
N ARG A 267 14.87 14.80 -8.17
CA ARG A 267 15.42 15.93 -8.95
C ARG A 267 15.75 17.11 -8.05
N THR A 268 14.97 17.32 -7.00
CA THR A 268 15.15 18.41 -6.05
C THR A 268 15.55 17.90 -4.66
N GLN A 269 15.97 18.82 -3.79
CA GLN A 269 16.25 18.51 -2.39
C GLN A 269 14.96 18.09 -1.66
N ASP A 270 13.86 18.80 -1.87
CA ASP A 270 12.54 18.46 -1.30
C ASP A 270 12.09 17.04 -1.69
N GLU A 271 12.34 16.62 -2.94
CA GLU A 271 12.04 15.26 -3.39
C GLU A 271 12.89 14.21 -2.66
N ARG A 272 14.17 14.48 -2.42
CA ARG A 272 15.04 13.61 -1.62
C ARG A 272 14.57 13.52 -0.17
N GLU A 273 14.22 14.65 0.43
CA GLU A 273 13.69 14.72 1.79
C GLU A 273 12.35 13.98 1.93
N ALA A 274 11.49 14.05 0.92
CA ALA A 274 10.24 13.28 0.89
C ALA A 274 10.50 11.78 0.94
N VAL A 275 11.49 11.27 0.19
CA VAL A 275 11.87 9.83 0.27
C VAL A 275 12.50 9.51 1.63
N GLY A 276 13.32 10.40 2.18
CA GLY A 276 13.88 10.27 3.52
C GLY A 276 12.79 10.09 4.59
N ALA A 277 11.76 10.93 4.57
CA ALA A 277 10.63 10.83 5.49
C ALA A 277 9.89 9.48 5.37
N VAL A 278 9.78 8.93 4.16
CA VAL A 278 9.18 7.60 3.93
C VAL A 278 10.06 6.48 4.49
N VAL A 279 11.38 6.61 4.41
CA VAL A 279 12.32 5.65 5.04
C VAL A 279 12.24 5.72 6.55
N ASP A 280 12.11 6.91 7.14
CA ASP A 280 11.94 7.05 8.59
C ASP A 280 10.63 6.43 9.08
N LEU A 281 9.55 6.53 8.29
CA LEU A 281 8.30 5.83 8.55
C LEU A 281 8.44 4.30 8.49
N ALA A 282 9.36 3.78 7.68
CA ALA A 282 9.62 2.34 7.58
C ALA A 282 10.47 1.78 8.71
N ARG A 283 11.26 2.63 9.39
CA ARG A 283 12.29 2.24 10.36
C ARG A 283 11.79 1.29 11.46
N PRO A 284 10.61 1.52 12.08
CA PRO A 284 10.10 0.61 13.13
C PRO A 284 9.76 -0.79 12.62
N HIS A 285 9.61 -0.97 11.30
CA HIS A 285 9.19 -2.23 10.68
C HIS A 285 10.35 -3.04 10.11
N LEU A 286 11.56 -2.50 9.99
CA LEU A 286 12.67 -3.23 9.37
C LEU A 286 13.04 -4.50 10.17
N ALA A 287 13.52 -5.54 9.49
CA ALA A 287 13.89 -6.81 10.13
C ALA A 287 15.03 -6.67 11.16
N HIS A 288 15.11 -7.58 12.13
CA HIS A 288 16.05 -7.53 13.27
C HIS A 288 17.56 -7.31 13.00
N PRO A 289 18.15 -7.69 11.84
CA PRO A 289 19.53 -7.29 11.53
C PRO A 289 19.69 -5.78 11.30
N TRP A 290 18.59 -5.09 10.98
CA TRP A 290 18.52 -3.64 10.73
C TRP A 290 17.97 -2.86 11.93
N THR A 291 17.25 -3.49 12.87
CA THR A 291 16.73 -2.80 14.07
C THR A 291 17.81 -2.37 15.06
N SER A 292 18.99 -3.01 15.03
CA SER A 292 20.18 -2.57 15.76
C SER A 292 20.97 -1.48 15.03
N SER A 293 20.56 -1.12 13.81
CA SER A 293 21.18 -0.06 13.03
C SER A 293 20.61 1.28 13.45
N THR A 294 21.32 2.01 14.31
CA THR A 294 21.14 3.45 14.53
C THR A 294 21.53 4.28 13.30
N ALA A 295 21.66 3.64 12.13
CA ALA A 295 22.20 4.29 10.95
C ALA A 295 21.27 5.42 10.49
N PRO A 296 21.83 6.61 10.19
CA PRO A 296 21.08 7.73 9.64
C PRO A 296 20.29 7.31 8.39
N THR A 297 19.18 7.99 8.10
CA THR A 297 18.39 7.81 6.86
C THR A 297 19.27 7.82 5.60
N ALA A 298 20.33 8.65 5.62
CA ALA A 298 21.35 8.71 4.59
C ALA A 298 22.03 7.35 4.31
N ASP A 299 22.23 6.49 5.31
CA ASP A 299 22.92 5.20 5.15
C ASP A 299 22.01 4.14 4.51
N LEU A 300 20.70 4.22 4.74
CA LEU A 300 19.69 3.38 4.08
C LEU A 300 19.56 3.73 2.60
N LEU A 301 19.72 5.01 2.29
CA LEU A 301 19.63 5.58 0.94
C LEU A 301 20.96 5.60 0.18
N ALA A 302 22.08 5.37 0.86
CA ALA A 302 23.39 5.29 0.24
C ALA A 302 23.53 4.04 -0.63
N GLU A 303 24.19 4.20 -1.78
CA GLU A 303 24.53 3.09 -2.66
C GLU A 303 25.45 2.08 -1.94
N PRO A 304 25.36 0.77 -2.26
CA PRO A 304 26.14 -0.29 -1.59
C PRO A 304 27.65 -0.01 -1.49
N GLY A 305 28.20 0.81 -2.39
CA GLY A 305 29.61 1.23 -2.38
C GLY A 305 30.02 2.18 -1.24
N GLN A 306 29.08 2.89 -0.62
CA GLN A 306 29.35 3.82 0.50
C GLN A 306 29.09 3.16 1.87
N THR A 307 27.99 2.42 2.01
CA THR A 307 27.63 1.73 3.27
C THR A 307 28.44 0.45 3.50
N GLY A 308 28.84 -0.25 2.43
CA GLY A 308 29.73 -1.42 2.53
C GLY A 308 31.10 -1.09 3.14
N ARG A 309 31.63 0.11 2.86
CA ARG A 309 32.85 0.63 3.52
C ARG A 309 32.61 0.95 4.99
N ARG A 310 31.48 1.56 5.35
CA ARG A 310 31.14 1.89 6.74
C ARG A 310 30.93 0.64 7.62
N LEU A 311 30.28 -0.40 7.08
CA LEU A 311 30.10 -1.68 7.78
C LEU A 311 31.41 -2.47 7.88
N ALA A 312 32.25 -2.43 6.85
CA ALA A 312 33.61 -2.97 6.93
C ALA A 312 34.44 -2.20 7.98
N GLU A 313 34.40 -0.87 8.00
CA GLU A 313 35.11 -0.04 8.98
C GLU A 313 34.63 -0.25 10.43
N ILE A 314 33.32 -0.42 10.65
CA ILE A 314 32.77 -0.73 11.98
C ILE A 314 33.19 -2.13 12.42
N ARG A 315 33.12 -3.12 11.53
CA ARG A 315 33.62 -4.48 11.77
C ARG A 315 35.13 -4.47 12.07
N ASP A 316 35.90 -3.70 11.33
CA ASP A 316 37.35 -3.61 11.47
C ASP A 316 37.76 -2.82 12.72
N ARG A 317 36.96 -1.82 13.16
CA ARG A 317 37.13 -1.13 14.47
C ARG A 317 36.77 -2.02 15.67
N LEU A 318 35.74 -2.86 15.53
CA LEU A 318 35.38 -3.86 16.54
C LEU A 318 36.42 -4.98 16.61
N ALA A 319 37.02 -5.36 15.47
CA ALA A 319 38.10 -6.35 15.42
C ALA A 319 39.47 -5.82 15.86
N SER A 320 39.69 -4.50 15.79
CA SER A 320 40.96 -3.85 16.20
C SER A 320 40.91 -3.19 17.58
N SER A 321 39.79 -3.31 18.30
CA SER A 321 39.74 -2.91 19.71
C SER A 321 40.57 -3.91 20.54
N PRO A 322 41.60 -3.47 21.29
CA PRO A 322 42.37 -4.39 22.12
C PRO A 322 41.48 -4.95 23.24
N PRO A 323 41.66 -6.23 23.62
CA PRO A 323 40.87 -6.84 24.68
C PRO A 323 41.08 -6.09 26.01
N PRO A 324 40.08 -6.06 26.91
CA PRO A 324 40.27 -5.49 28.25
C PRO A 324 41.40 -6.26 28.97
N ALA A 325 42.27 -5.52 29.65
CA ALA A 325 43.45 -6.07 30.31
C ALA A 325 43.04 -7.18 31.31
N GLN A 326 43.63 -8.37 31.17
CA GLN A 326 43.39 -9.49 32.09
C GLN A 326 44.10 -9.28 33.43
N PRO A 327 43.53 -9.78 34.56
CA PRO A 327 44.16 -9.67 35.87
C PRO A 327 45.38 -10.59 35.97
N VAL A 328 46.45 -10.09 36.59
CA VAL A 328 47.75 -10.76 36.73
C VAL A 328 47.64 -11.98 37.66
N PRO A 329 48.11 -13.18 37.28
CA PRO A 329 48.15 -14.34 38.17
C PRO A 329 49.47 -14.42 38.96
N ASN A 330 49.38 -14.86 40.21
CA ASN A 330 50.52 -15.10 41.11
C ASN A 330 51.33 -16.34 40.68
N PRO A 331 52.65 -16.41 40.90
CA PRO A 331 53.46 -17.54 40.44
C PRO A 331 53.38 -18.73 41.41
N ASP A 332 53.25 -19.94 40.85
CA ASP A 332 53.42 -21.21 41.58
C ASP A 332 54.82 -21.77 41.27
N PRO A 333 55.63 -22.15 42.28
CA PRO A 333 57.02 -22.52 42.09
C PRO A 333 57.13 -24.03 41.95
N LEU A 334 57.46 -24.52 40.76
CA LEU A 334 58.21 -25.77 40.53
C LEU A 334 58.27 -26.02 39.03
N GLN A 335 59.37 -26.64 38.59
CA GLN A 335 59.60 -27.23 37.27
C GLN A 335 60.30 -26.34 36.23
N SER A 336 61.49 -25.90 36.62
CA SER A 336 62.66 -25.88 35.76
C SER A 336 63.09 -27.31 35.38
N ARG A 337 63.19 -27.63 34.07
CA ARG A 337 64.37 -28.24 33.39
C ARG A 337 64.08 -28.74 31.94
N PRO A 338 65.10 -28.83 31.04
CA PRO A 338 64.88 -28.93 29.59
C PRO A 338 65.49 -30.18 28.85
N ALA A 339 64.94 -30.42 27.65
CA ALA A 339 65.53 -30.77 26.33
C ALA A 339 65.97 -32.20 25.86
N HIS A 340 65.65 -32.45 24.56
CA HIS A 340 66.32 -33.23 23.46
C HIS A 340 65.95 -34.73 23.21
N PRO A 341 66.22 -35.33 22.00
CA PRO A 341 65.87 -34.98 20.59
C PRO A 341 65.44 -36.17 19.65
N ASP A 342 65.14 -35.84 18.37
CA ASP A 342 64.86 -36.57 17.08
C ASP A 342 65.52 -37.96 16.79
N PRO A 343 65.08 -38.82 15.81
CA PRO A 343 65.02 -38.51 14.34
C PRO A 343 64.04 -39.29 13.40
N ALA A 344 64.05 -38.92 12.10
CA ALA A 344 63.36 -39.49 10.90
C ALA A 344 64.03 -40.78 10.33
N PRO A 345 63.80 -41.31 9.09
CA PRO A 345 62.79 -41.11 8.01
C PRO A 345 62.23 -42.47 7.43
N ASP A 346 61.49 -42.49 6.29
CA ASP A 346 61.87 -43.20 5.03
C ASP A 346 60.76 -43.43 3.95
N THR A 347 61.20 -43.31 2.69
CA THR A 347 60.81 -43.81 1.34
C THR A 347 59.39 -44.17 0.85
N GLY A 348 59.09 -43.71 -0.38
CA GLY A 348 58.81 -44.64 -1.51
C GLY A 348 57.60 -44.32 -2.45
N PRO A 349 57.67 -44.59 -3.78
CA PRO A 349 56.93 -43.85 -4.82
C PRO A 349 56.03 -44.70 -5.78
N ASP A 350 55.52 -44.00 -6.82
CA ASP A 350 55.12 -44.46 -8.18
C ASP A 350 53.73 -45.12 -8.45
N HIS A 351 52.90 -44.45 -9.28
CA HIS A 351 52.67 -44.77 -10.71
C HIS A 351 51.37 -44.16 -11.28
N ASN A 352 51.52 -43.38 -12.36
CA ASN A 352 50.58 -43.13 -13.47
C ASN A 352 51.17 -43.91 -14.70
N PRO A 353 50.62 -43.97 -15.94
CA PRO A 353 49.43 -43.37 -16.56
C PRO A 353 48.64 -44.32 -17.52
N GLU A 354 47.59 -43.84 -18.23
CA GLU A 354 47.53 -43.85 -19.70
C GLU A 354 46.23 -43.25 -20.29
N PHE A 355 46.41 -42.66 -21.48
CA PHE A 355 45.48 -41.93 -22.35
C PHE A 355 44.74 -42.85 -23.34
N GLY A 356 43.60 -42.40 -23.89
CA GLY A 356 43.22 -42.75 -25.27
C GLY A 356 41.76 -42.47 -25.65
N PRO A 357 41.46 -41.89 -26.84
CA PRO A 357 40.26 -41.06 -27.06
C PRO A 357 39.18 -41.67 -27.95
N ARG A 358 37.95 -41.14 -27.88
CA ARG A 358 37.01 -40.92 -29.01
C ARG A 358 36.10 -39.73 -28.72
#